data_AF-A0A3C0TYN7-F1
#
_entry.id   AF-A0A3C0TYN7-F1
#
_cell.length_a   1.000
_cell.length_b   1.000
_cell.length_c   1.000
_cell.angle_alpha   90.00
_cell.angle_beta   90.00
_cell.angle_gamma   90.00
#
_symmetry.space_group_name_H-M   'P 1'
#
loop_
_entity.id
_entity.type
_entity.pdbx_description
1 polymer ?
#
loop_
_entity_poly.entity_id
_entity_poly.type
_entity_poly.pdbx_seq_one_letter_code
_entity_poly.pdbx_strand_id
1 'polypeptide(L)'
;HEGFEFFSYAMNALVAHDTIPGRTNLWGEYLKQRGDRTEQIIRESKQQGYRKSGIGTPDDMKVHLRSFQETGIDQVIFMQQAGRNKHEHICESLELFASDVMPEFKAEAAEREKKKRETL
;
A
#
# COMPACT_ATOMS: atom_id res chain seq x y z
N HIS A 1 1.71 -0.95 -11.11
CA HIS A 1 1.85 -1.51 -9.74
C HIS A 1 1.21 -2.89 -9.69
N GLU A 2 1.97 -3.90 -10.11
CA GLU A 2 1.50 -5.29 -10.26
C GLU A 2 1.31 -6.02 -8.92
N GLY A 3 2.18 -5.72 -7.95
CA GLY A 3 2.19 -6.42 -6.66
C GLY A 3 0.93 -6.21 -5.82
N PHE A 4 0.42 -4.98 -5.73
CA PHE A 4 -0.77 -4.69 -4.92
C PHE A 4 -2.04 -5.37 -5.45
N GLU A 5 -2.21 -5.38 -6.78
CA GLU A 5 -3.34 -6.07 -7.41
C GLU A 5 -3.23 -7.59 -7.24
N PHE A 6 -2.03 -8.13 -7.38
CA PHE A 6 -1.79 -9.53 -7.08
C PHE A 6 -2.10 -9.88 -5.63
N PHE A 7 -1.81 -9.00 -4.67
CA PHE A 7 -2.15 -9.25 -3.26
C PHE A 7 -3.66 -9.45 -3.08
N SER A 8 -4.48 -8.53 -3.59
CA SER A 8 -5.93 -8.64 -3.50
C SER A 8 -6.45 -9.89 -4.21
N TYR A 9 -5.89 -10.21 -5.38
CA TYR A 9 -6.19 -11.44 -6.10
C TYR A 9 -5.85 -12.69 -5.27
N ALA A 10 -4.63 -12.77 -4.73
CA ALA A 10 -4.15 -13.91 -3.99
C ALA A 10 -4.93 -14.13 -2.69
N MET A 11 -5.28 -13.04 -1.98
CA MET A 11 -6.18 -13.10 -0.83
C MET A 11 -7.52 -13.74 -1.19
N ASN A 12 -8.15 -13.27 -2.27
CA ASN A 12 -9.42 -13.84 -2.70
C ASN A 12 -9.27 -15.30 -3.11
N ALA A 13 -8.22 -15.65 -3.87
CA ALA A 13 -7.97 -17.01 -4.30
C ALA A 13 -7.77 -17.97 -3.12
N LEU A 14 -7.04 -17.56 -2.08
CA LEU A 14 -6.79 -18.37 -0.88
C LEU A 14 -8.05 -18.56 -0.01
N VAL A 15 -9.05 -17.69 -0.14
CA VAL A 15 -10.32 -17.79 0.60
C VAL A 15 -11.38 -18.53 -0.21
N ALA A 16 -11.44 -18.29 -1.52
CA ALA A 16 -12.51 -18.76 -2.39
C ALA A 16 -12.20 -20.08 -3.11
N HIS A 17 -10.93 -20.49 -3.17
CA HIS A 17 -10.48 -21.63 -3.97
C HIS A 17 -9.48 -22.50 -3.20
N ASP A 18 -9.47 -23.79 -3.52
CA ASP A 18 -8.46 -24.71 -2.99
C ASP A 18 -7.07 -24.37 -3.55
N THR A 19 -6.10 -24.26 -2.65
CA THR A 19 -4.70 -24.01 -3.00
C THR A 19 -3.86 -25.15 -2.44
N ILE A 20 -3.04 -25.76 -3.29
CA ILE A 20 -2.11 -26.83 -2.90
C ILE A 20 -0.72 -26.20 -2.75
N PRO A 21 -0.15 -26.16 -1.52
CA PRO A 21 1.19 -25.63 -1.30
C PRO A 21 2.25 -26.28 -2.20
N GLY A 22 3.06 -25.46 -2.86
CA GLY A 22 4.11 -25.94 -3.76
C GLY A 22 3.61 -26.54 -5.09
N ARG A 23 2.33 -26.40 -5.43
CA ARG A 23 1.74 -26.84 -6.71
C ARG A 23 0.94 -25.74 -7.40
N THR A 24 0.06 -25.06 -6.67
CA THR A 24 -0.76 -23.98 -7.24
C THR A 24 0.11 -22.77 -7.59
N ASN A 25 -0.01 -22.26 -8.82
CA ASN A 25 0.73 -21.10 -9.31
C ASN A 25 -0.17 -19.87 -9.41
N LEU A 26 -0.47 -19.27 -8.26
CA LEU A 26 -1.34 -18.09 -8.16
C LEU A 26 -0.83 -16.91 -9.02
N TRP A 27 0.50 -16.74 -9.15
CA TRP A 27 1.06 -15.66 -9.95
C TRP A 27 0.77 -15.86 -11.45
N GLY A 28 0.94 -17.09 -11.95
CA GLY A 28 0.64 -17.42 -13.34
C GLY A 28 -0.85 -17.27 -13.66
N GLU A 29 -1.73 -17.66 -12.73
CA GLU A 29 -3.19 -17.52 -12.87
C GLU A 29 -3.62 -16.04 -12.84
N TYR A 30 -3.05 -15.24 -11.93
CA TYR A 30 -3.24 -13.80 -11.89
C TYR A 30 -2.90 -13.16 -13.23
N LEU A 31 -1.73 -13.46 -13.81
CA LEU A 31 -1.32 -12.87 -15.09
C LEU A 31 -2.29 -13.21 -16.24
N LYS A 32 -2.86 -14.43 -16.26
CA LYS A 32 -3.86 -14.81 -17.27
C LYS A 32 -5.15 -14.00 -17.15
N GLN A 33 -5.57 -13.69 -15.93
CA GLN A 33 -6.81 -12.96 -15.66
C GLN A 33 -6.64 -11.44 -15.75
N ARG A 34 -5.41 -10.95 -15.60
CA ARG A 34 -5.11 -9.52 -15.49
C ARG A 34 -5.42 -8.72 -16.76
N GLY A 35 -5.28 -9.30 -17.95
CA GLY A 35 -5.58 -8.62 -19.21
C GLY A 35 -4.92 -7.23 -19.34
N ASP A 36 -5.71 -6.22 -19.74
CA ASP A 36 -5.29 -4.82 -19.98
C ASP A 36 -5.30 -3.94 -18.71
N ARG A 37 -5.39 -4.54 -17.51
CA ARG A 37 -5.62 -3.81 -16.26
C ARG A 37 -4.56 -2.76 -15.94
N THR A 38 -3.30 -2.99 -16.32
CA THR A 38 -2.22 -2.01 -16.15
C THR A 38 -2.50 -0.72 -16.94
N GLU A 39 -3.03 -0.83 -18.16
CA GLU A 39 -3.36 0.32 -19.02
C GLU A 39 -4.59 1.06 -18.53
N GLN A 40 -5.55 0.35 -17.92
CA GLN A 40 -6.68 0.96 -17.24
C GLN A 40 -6.23 1.80 -16.04
N ILE A 41 -5.33 1.27 -15.20
CA ILE A 41 -4.79 2.03 -14.05
C ILE A 41 -4.04 3.28 -14.51
N ILE A 42 -3.25 3.20 -15.57
CA ILE A 42 -2.52 4.38 -16.11
C ILE A 42 -3.52 5.44 -16.62
N ARG A 43 -4.65 5.02 -17.19
CA ARG A 43 -5.71 5.94 -17.61
C ARG A 43 -6.41 6.58 -16.41
N GLU A 44 -6.77 5.78 -15.42
CA GLU A 44 -7.40 6.25 -14.17
C GLU A 44 -6.47 7.18 -13.38
N SER A 45 -5.17 6.87 -13.28
CA SER A 45 -4.20 7.70 -12.56
C SER A 45 -3.96 9.07 -13.18
N LYS A 46 -4.35 9.26 -14.45
CA LYS A 46 -4.31 10.55 -15.14
C LYS A 46 -5.59 11.36 -14.94
N GLN A 47 -6.63 10.79 -14.33
CA GLN A 47 -7.85 11.51 -13.99
C GLN A 47 -7.62 12.32 -12.71
N GLN A 48 -8.10 13.56 -12.69
CA GLN A 48 -7.95 14.44 -11.53
C GLN A 48 -8.65 13.84 -10.30
N GLY A 49 -7.93 13.77 -9.18
CA GLY A 49 -8.45 13.26 -7.91
C GLY A 49 -8.26 11.75 -7.68
N TYR A 50 -7.73 10.99 -8.64
CA TYR A 50 -7.41 9.58 -8.42
C TYR A 50 -6.14 9.44 -7.59
N ARG A 51 -6.29 9.15 -6.30
CA ARG A 51 -5.19 8.73 -5.41
C ARG A 51 -5.44 7.30 -4.98
N LYS A 52 -4.60 6.36 -5.43
CA LYS A 52 -4.64 5.00 -4.89
C LYS A 52 -4.16 5.04 -3.44
N SER A 53 -4.89 4.35 -2.57
CA SER A 53 -4.55 4.21 -1.14
C SER A 53 -3.11 3.70 -1.02
N GLY A 54 -2.22 4.54 -0.47
CA GLY A 54 -0.83 4.17 -0.18
C GLY A 54 0.10 3.96 -1.39
N ILE A 55 -0.25 4.42 -2.59
CA ILE A 55 0.64 4.31 -3.77
C ILE A 55 0.72 5.66 -4.49
N GLY A 56 1.92 6.23 -4.57
CA GLY A 56 2.16 7.51 -5.23
C GLY A 56 3.50 8.13 -4.85
N THR A 57 3.58 9.45 -4.98
CA THR A 57 4.73 10.25 -4.57
C THR A 57 4.78 10.42 -3.04
N PRO A 58 5.90 10.89 -2.46
CA PRO A 58 5.95 11.29 -1.05
C PRO A 58 4.85 12.27 -0.64
N ASP A 59 4.51 13.23 -1.50
CA ASP A 59 3.44 14.20 -1.23
C ASP A 59 2.06 13.56 -1.25
N ASP A 60 1.79 12.63 -2.16
CA ASP A 60 0.55 11.84 -2.14
C ASP A 60 0.44 11.05 -0.83
N MET A 61 1.56 10.48 -0.36
CA MET A 61 1.59 9.71 0.89
C MET A 61 1.35 10.60 2.12
N LYS A 62 1.92 11.81 2.17
CA LYS A 62 1.65 12.78 3.24
C LYS A 62 0.17 13.11 3.32
N VAL A 63 -0.46 13.44 2.19
CA VAL A 63 -1.89 13.73 2.16
C VAL A 63 -2.71 12.52 2.61
N HIS A 64 -2.33 11.32 2.18
CA HIS A 64 -3.02 10.10 2.57
C HIS A 64 -2.89 9.77 4.07
N LEU A 65 -1.68 9.87 4.64
CA LEU A 65 -1.45 9.61 6.06
C LEU A 65 -2.05 10.69 6.95
N ARG A 66 -2.11 11.94 6.48
CA ARG A 66 -2.79 13.03 7.20
C ARG A 66 -4.29 12.76 7.31
N SER A 67 -4.94 12.29 6.24
CA SER A 67 -6.36 11.94 6.33
C SER A 67 -6.62 10.76 7.28
N PHE A 68 -5.70 9.79 7.36
CA PHE A 68 -5.77 8.72 8.36
C PHE A 68 -5.58 9.27 9.79
N GLN A 69 -4.61 10.15 9.98
CA GLN A 69 -4.36 10.78 11.27
C GLN A 69 -5.57 11.60 11.76
N GLU A 70 -6.26 12.29 10.86
CA GLU A 70 -7.46 13.09 11.13
C GLU A 70 -8.67 12.22 11.52
N THR A 71 -8.77 10.99 11.01
CA THR A 71 -9.83 10.04 11.40
C THR A 71 -9.51 9.27 12.69
N GLY A 72 -8.35 9.52 13.30
CA GLY A 72 -7.95 8.91 14.57
C GLY A 72 -7.10 7.65 14.44
N ILE A 73 -6.63 7.29 13.25
CA ILE A 73 -5.66 6.21 13.08
C ILE A 73 -4.33 6.64 13.71
N ASP A 74 -3.77 5.78 14.56
CA ASP A 74 -2.50 6.01 15.27
C ASP A 74 -1.35 5.11 14.80
N GLN A 75 -1.65 4.03 14.08
CA GLN A 75 -0.66 3.11 13.56
C GLN A 75 -0.98 2.71 12.12
N VAL A 76 0.06 2.73 11.27
CA VAL A 76 0.00 2.27 9.88
C VAL A 76 1.07 1.20 9.69
N ILE A 77 0.70 0.11 9.01
CA ILE A 77 1.58 -1.01 8.69
C ILE A 77 1.72 -1.07 7.17
N PHE A 78 2.95 -1.13 6.67
CA PHE A 78 3.21 -1.22 5.24
C PHE A 78 3.34 -2.66 4.78
N MET A 79 2.77 -2.91 3.60
CA MET A 79 2.84 -4.19 2.92
C MET A 79 3.53 -4.01 1.57
N GLN A 80 4.84 -4.23 1.57
CA GLN A 80 5.69 -3.98 0.40
C GLN A 80 6.00 -5.26 -0.39
N GLN A 81 6.07 -6.41 0.29
CA GLN A 81 6.36 -7.71 -0.31
C GLN A 81 5.08 -8.37 -0.83
N ALA A 82 4.58 -7.84 -1.95
CA ALA A 82 3.46 -8.43 -2.67
C ALA A 82 3.84 -8.74 -4.12
N GLY A 83 3.52 -9.94 -4.58
CA GLY A 83 3.79 -10.38 -5.95
C GLY A 83 5.27 -10.44 -6.26
N ARG A 84 5.67 -9.85 -7.39
CA ARG A 84 7.06 -9.84 -7.87
C ARG A 84 7.75 -8.48 -7.71
N ASN A 85 7.40 -7.72 -6.68
CA ASN A 85 8.12 -6.50 -6.34
C ASN A 85 9.60 -6.84 -6.10
N LYS A 86 10.50 -6.14 -6.78
CA LYS A 86 11.93 -6.35 -6.59
C LYS A 86 12.36 -5.87 -5.21
N HIS A 87 13.30 -6.57 -4.60
CA HIS A 87 13.85 -6.21 -3.31
C HIS A 87 14.44 -4.78 -3.30
N GLU A 88 15.20 -4.42 -4.34
CA GLU A 88 15.82 -3.08 -4.49
C GLU A 88 14.77 -1.96 -4.39
N HIS A 89 13.67 -2.07 -5.13
CA HIS A 89 12.60 -1.07 -5.11
C HIS A 89 11.87 -1.00 -3.76
N ILE A 90 11.79 -2.11 -3.03
CA ILE A 90 11.19 -2.12 -1.69
C ILE A 90 12.07 -1.33 -0.73
N CYS A 91 13.39 -1.56 -0.76
CA CYS A 91 14.35 -0.83 0.06
C CYS A 91 14.33 0.66 -0.28
N GLU A 92 14.44 1.03 -1.56
CA GLU A 92 14.36 2.42 -2.02
C GLU A 92 13.07 3.11 -1.56
N SER A 93 11.93 2.43 -1.64
CA SER A 93 10.64 2.98 -1.17
C SER A 93 10.61 3.20 0.35
N LEU A 94 11.26 2.35 1.14
CA LEU A 94 11.33 2.51 2.59
C LEU A 94 12.29 3.64 2.99
N GLU A 95 13.41 3.77 2.28
CA GLU A 95 14.36 4.87 2.47
C GLU A 95 13.71 6.21 2.13
N LEU A 96 13.02 6.30 0.99
CA LEU A 96 12.28 7.49 0.56
C LEU A 96 11.17 7.86 1.57
N PHE A 97 10.44 6.86 2.09
CA PHE A 97 9.45 7.10 3.13
C PHE A 97 10.10 7.67 4.40
N ALA A 98 11.21 7.08 4.83
CA ALA A 98 11.90 7.48 6.05
C ALA A 98 12.48 8.90 5.97
N SER A 99 12.98 9.32 4.81
CA SER A 99 13.55 10.65 4.60
C SER A 99 12.48 11.72 4.38
N ASP A 100 11.48 11.46 3.54
CA ASP A 100 10.66 12.52 2.96
C ASP A 100 9.26 12.63 3.56
N VAL A 101 8.77 11.55 4.20
CA VAL A 101 7.39 11.47 4.73
C VAL A 101 7.38 11.33 6.24
N MET A 102 8.13 10.38 6.79
CA MET A 102 8.13 10.04 8.22
C MET A 102 8.41 11.22 9.18
N PRO A 103 9.33 12.15 8.89
CA PRO A 103 9.69 13.22 9.84
C PRO A 103 8.50 14.11 10.23
N GLU A 104 7.61 14.40 9.28
CA GLU A 104 6.41 15.22 9.47
C GLU A 104 5.50 14.65 10.58
N PHE A 105 5.20 13.36 10.51
CA PHE A 105 4.33 12.68 11.47
C PHE A 105 5.04 12.39 12.79
N LYS A 106 6.35 12.14 12.76
CA LYS A 106 7.15 11.93 13.99
C LYS A 106 7.22 13.19 14.85
N ALA A 107 7.23 14.37 14.24
CA ALA A 107 7.22 15.65 14.97
C ALA A 107 5.97 15.81 15.85
N GLU A 108 4.82 15.29 15.42
CA GLU A 108 3.54 15.41 16.12
C GLU A 108 3.21 14.21 17.03
N ALA A 109 3.90 13.07 16.85
CA ALA A 109 3.54 11.80 17.46
C ALA A 109 3.49 11.84 19.00
N ALA A 110 4.46 12.48 19.66
CA ALA A 110 4.52 12.52 21.12
C ALA A 110 3.34 13.28 21.74
N GLU A 111 2.97 14.42 21.15
CA GLU A 111 1.84 15.23 21.61
C GLU A 111 0.51 14.51 21.38
N ARG A 112 0.37 13.84 20.23
CA ARG A 112 -0.82 13.03 19.94
C ARG A 112 -0.99 11.86 20.91
N GLU A 113 0.09 11.14 21.21
CA GLU A 113 0.07 10.05 22.19
C GLU A 113 -0.28 10.54 23.60
N LYS A 114 0.20 11.74 23.98
CA LYS A 114 -0.18 12.36 25.25
C LYS A 114 -1.68 12.68 25.28
N LYS A 115 -2.18 13.37 24.26
CA LYS A 115 -3.60 13.72 24.14
C LYS A 115 -4.50 12.47 24.19
N LYS A 116 -4.11 11.41 23.48
CA LYS A 116 -4.81 10.11 23.49
C LYS A 116 -4.94 9.56 24.91
N ARG A 117 -3.84 9.55 25.69
CA ARG A 117 -3.85 9.08 27.10
C ARG A 117 -4.72 9.93 28.03
N GLU A 118 -4.83 11.23 27.79
CA GLU A 118 -5.64 12.14 28.62
C GLU A 118 -7.15 12.03 28.35
N THR A 119 -7.52 11.53 27.17
CA THR A 119 -8.93 11.36 26.75
C THR A 119 -9.45 9.91 26.88
N LEU A 120 -8.63 8.98 27.38
CA LEU A 120 -8.99 7.60 27.72
C LEU A 120 -9.49 7.51 29.17
#